data_AF-A0A2E1CSI5-F1
#
_entry.id   AF-A0A2E1CSI5-F1
#
_cell.length_a   1.000
_cell.length_b   1.000
_cell.length_c   1.000
_cell.angle_alpha   90.00
_cell.angle_beta   90.00
_cell.angle_gamma   90.00
#
_symmetry.space_group_name_H-M   'P 1'
#
loop_
_entity.id
_entity.type
_entity.pdbx_description
1 polymer ?
#
loop_
_entity_poly.entity_id
_entity_poly.type
_entity_poly.pdbx_seq_one_letter_code
_entity_poly.pdbx_strand_id
1 'polypeptide(L)'
;MVSIAYFIACQLLAIGGSLKLLSPQLSHDAWKKLNFPSSLTFVRSIGFLEFTTAICGMIFAGKFFPFVVAAWFAIFSVLTWHILRLPVALPCGCFGKSEVPTSRSHLLMNFALMIVSLGSVGVDGLGEQVSSRNWWGLGYIAILILGSILAYAVVTYDFAFRIRSRNSQLDR
;
A
#
# COMPACT_ATOMS: atom_id res chain seq x y z
N MET A 1 -6.28 -4.26 -17.44
CA MET A 1 -5.13 -3.58 -16.79
C MET A 1 -5.52 -2.95 -15.47
N VAL A 2 -6.62 -2.18 -15.42
CA VAL A 2 -7.11 -1.53 -14.20
C VAL A 2 -7.44 -2.53 -13.08
N SER A 3 -8.09 -3.67 -13.40
CA SER A 3 -8.34 -4.75 -12.44
C SER A 3 -7.08 -5.33 -11.79
N ILE A 4 -6.01 -5.56 -12.57
CA ILE A 4 -4.73 -6.08 -12.06
C ILE A 4 -4.17 -5.16 -10.99
N ALA A 5 -4.07 -3.87 -11.31
CA ALA A 5 -3.48 -2.90 -10.42
C ALA A 5 -4.35 -2.65 -9.17
N TYR A 6 -5.68 -2.79 -9.28
CA TYR A 6 -6.58 -2.78 -8.11
C TYR A 6 -6.36 -3.98 -7.19
N PHE A 7 -6.25 -5.20 -7.71
CA PHE A 7 -5.98 -6.36 -6.85
C PHE A 7 -4.58 -6.32 -6.24
N ILE A 8 -3.59 -5.74 -6.93
CA ILE A 8 -2.29 -5.40 -6.34
C ILE A 8 -2.47 -4.42 -5.19
N ALA A 9 -3.29 -3.37 -5.36
CA ALA A 9 -3.61 -2.42 -4.31
C ALA A 9 -4.25 -3.11 -3.09
N CYS A 10 -5.23 -3.98 -3.31
CA CYS A 10 -5.83 -4.80 -2.25
C CYS A 10 -4.78 -5.69 -1.56
N GLN A 11 -3.86 -6.30 -2.29
CA GLN A 11 -2.80 -7.14 -1.67
C GLN A 11 -1.88 -6.31 -0.79
N LEU A 12 -1.45 -5.13 -1.27
CA LEU A 12 -0.63 -4.22 -0.46
C LEU A 12 -1.37 -3.73 0.79
N LEU A 13 -2.67 -3.45 0.67
CA LEU A 13 -3.52 -3.07 1.80
C LEU A 13 -3.67 -4.23 2.80
N ALA A 14 -3.85 -5.46 2.33
CA ALA A 14 -3.90 -6.65 3.17
C ALA A 14 -2.56 -6.89 3.89
N ILE A 15 -1.44 -6.76 3.19
CA ILE A 15 -0.09 -6.89 3.76
C ILE A 15 0.12 -5.82 4.84
N GLY A 16 -0.19 -4.54 4.53
CA GLY A 16 -0.10 -3.44 5.48
C GLY A 16 -0.95 -3.68 6.74
N GLY A 17 -2.22 -4.05 6.55
CA GLY A 17 -3.13 -4.37 7.65
C GLY A 17 -2.66 -5.53 8.52
N SER A 18 -2.19 -6.62 7.88
CA SER A 18 -1.63 -7.79 8.57
C SER A 18 -0.41 -7.42 9.41
N LEU A 19 0.49 -6.60 8.86
CA LEU A 19 1.69 -6.16 9.57
C LEU A 19 1.35 -5.25 10.75
N LYS A 20 0.32 -4.38 10.63
CA LYS A 20 -0.18 -3.59 11.77
C LYS A 20 -0.83 -4.45 12.86
N LEU A 21 -1.50 -5.53 12.50
CA LEU A 21 -2.10 -6.47 13.46
C LEU A 21 -1.02 -7.24 14.24
N LEU A 22 -0.03 -7.77 13.52
CA LEU A 22 1.03 -8.62 14.07
C LEU A 22 2.13 -7.82 14.78
N SER A 23 2.48 -6.64 14.26
CA SER A 23 3.60 -5.82 14.73
C SER A 23 3.26 -4.32 14.71
N PRO A 24 2.37 -3.85 15.60
CA PRO A 24 1.88 -2.47 15.61
C PRO A 24 2.92 -1.40 16.01
N GLN A 25 4.08 -1.79 16.54
CA GLN A 25 5.03 -0.89 17.19
C GLN A 25 5.55 0.21 16.26
N LEU A 26 5.89 -0.13 15.01
CA LEU A 26 6.42 0.86 14.06
C LEU A 26 5.37 1.90 13.65
N SER A 27 4.12 1.49 13.49
CA SER A 27 3.01 2.42 13.26
C SER A 27 2.74 3.28 14.48
N HIS A 28 2.74 2.69 15.68
CA HIS A 28 2.61 3.42 16.95
C HIS A 28 3.66 4.51 17.07
N ASP A 29 4.94 4.19 16.87
CA ASP A 29 6.04 5.14 17.04
C ASP A 29 6.01 6.25 15.98
N ALA A 30 5.67 5.91 14.73
CA ALA A 30 5.47 6.89 13.69
C ALA A 30 4.32 7.84 14.02
N TRP A 31 3.16 7.30 14.44
CA TRP A 31 1.97 8.10 14.73
C TRP A 31 2.13 8.95 15.97
N LYS A 32 2.84 8.45 16.99
CA LYS A 32 3.20 9.20 18.20
C LYS A 32 4.04 10.43 17.86
N LYS A 33 5.01 10.30 16.95
CA LYS A 33 5.84 11.43 16.46
C LYS A 33 5.02 12.45 15.64
N LEU A 34 3.94 12.01 15.02
CA LEU A 34 3.00 12.85 14.26
C LEU A 34 1.89 13.46 15.12
N ASN A 35 1.86 13.19 16.42
CA ASN A 35 0.77 13.55 17.33
C ASN A 35 -0.62 13.01 16.90
N PHE A 36 -0.63 11.87 16.22
CA PHE A 36 -1.87 11.13 15.92
C PHE A 36 -2.21 10.16 17.04
N PRO A 37 -3.49 9.71 17.14
CA PRO A 37 -3.86 8.64 18.06
C PRO A 37 -2.97 7.41 17.82
N SER A 38 -2.13 7.09 18.79
CA SER A 38 -1.04 6.12 18.58
C SER A 38 -1.19 4.87 19.43
N SER A 39 -2.26 4.69 20.21
CA SER A 39 -2.39 3.52 21.08
C SER A 39 -2.29 2.21 20.28
N LEU A 40 -1.66 1.18 20.85
CA LEU A 40 -1.47 -0.11 20.15
C LEU A 40 -2.80 -0.73 19.73
N THR A 41 -3.84 -0.58 20.56
CA THR A 41 -5.20 -1.02 20.23
C THR A 41 -5.74 -0.28 19.01
N PHE A 42 -5.58 1.04 18.95
CA PHE A 42 -6.04 1.83 17.81
C PHE A 42 -5.32 1.44 16.52
N VAL A 43 -3.99 1.29 16.56
CA VAL A 43 -3.19 0.80 15.42
C VAL A 43 -3.68 -0.57 14.93
N ARG A 44 -3.94 -1.51 15.85
CA ARG A 44 -4.47 -2.83 15.51
C ARG A 44 -5.88 -2.75 14.92
N SER A 45 -6.75 -1.89 15.45
CA SER A 45 -8.09 -1.67 14.89
C SER A 45 -8.02 -1.14 13.46
N ILE A 46 -7.12 -0.20 13.17
CA ILE A 46 -6.87 0.26 11.80
C ILE A 46 -6.34 -0.88 10.93
N GLY A 47 -5.37 -1.66 11.42
CA GLY A 47 -4.85 -2.83 10.70
C GLY A 47 -5.93 -3.87 10.37
N PHE A 48 -6.86 -4.10 11.29
CA PHE A 48 -8.03 -4.95 11.07
C PHE A 48 -8.91 -4.40 9.95
N LEU A 49 -9.26 -3.12 9.99
CA LEU A 49 -10.10 -2.49 8.97
C LEU A 49 -9.44 -2.51 7.59
N GLU A 50 -8.13 -2.24 7.51
CA GLU A 50 -7.36 -2.33 6.27
C GLU A 50 -7.41 -3.76 5.71
N PHE A 51 -7.12 -4.76 6.54
CA PHE A 51 -7.12 -6.16 6.14
C PHE A 51 -8.50 -6.61 5.67
N THR A 52 -9.55 -6.37 6.48
CA THR A 52 -10.92 -6.75 6.12
C THR A 52 -11.38 -6.03 4.85
N THR A 53 -11.09 -4.73 4.70
CA THR A 53 -11.40 -3.98 3.47
C THR A 53 -10.73 -4.61 2.26
N ALA A 54 -9.45 -4.98 2.38
CA ALA A 54 -8.71 -5.60 1.29
C ALA A 54 -9.31 -6.95 0.88
N ILE A 55 -9.64 -7.82 1.85
CA ILE A 55 -10.25 -9.12 1.57
C ILE A 55 -11.62 -8.95 0.93
N CYS A 56 -12.48 -8.09 1.49
CA CYS A 56 -13.79 -7.81 0.89
C CYS A 56 -13.65 -7.17 -0.50
N GLY A 57 -12.67 -6.30 -0.71
CA GLY A 57 -12.38 -5.69 -2.00
C GLY A 57 -11.90 -6.67 -3.05
N MET A 58 -11.20 -7.75 -2.66
CA MET A 58 -10.85 -8.85 -3.55
C MET A 58 -12.04 -9.74 -3.88
N ILE A 59 -12.87 -10.07 -2.88
CA ILE A 59 -13.99 -11.02 -3.06
C ILE A 59 -15.14 -10.36 -3.82
N PHE A 60 -15.58 -9.19 -3.39
CA PHE A 60 -16.81 -8.57 -3.90
C PHE A 60 -16.56 -7.51 -4.96
N ALA A 61 -15.45 -6.77 -4.86
CA ALA A 61 -15.11 -5.65 -5.74
C ALA A 61 -16.35 -4.76 -6.07
N GLY A 62 -16.69 -4.62 -7.36
CA GLY A 62 -17.92 -4.01 -7.82
C GLY A 62 -17.91 -2.49 -7.77
N LYS A 63 -19.05 -1.88 -7.45
CA LYS A 63 -19.21 -0.42 -7.45
C LYS A 63 -18.75 0.26 -6.16
N PHE A 64 -18.69 -0.47 -5.04
CA PHE A 64 -18.49 0.11 -3.72
C PHE A 64 -17.06 -0.02 -3.21
N PHE A 65 -16.51 -1.24 -3.16
CA PHE A 65 -15.20 -1.48 -2.57
C PHE A 65 -14.04 -0.72 -3.23
N PRO A 66 -14.02 -0.48 -4.56
CA PRO A 66 -12.97 0.33 -5.16
C PRO A 66 -12.89 1.75 -4.59
N PHE A 67 -14.01 2.36 -4.17
CA PHE A 67 -13.99 3.65 -3.46
C PHE A 67 -13.40 3.54 -2.06
N VAL A 68 -13.74 2.46 -1.32
CA VAL A 68 -13.22 2.25 0.03
C VAL A 68 -11.71 2.01 0.01
N VAL A 69 -11.23 1.20 -0.93
CA VAL A 69 -9.79 0.97 -1.14
C VAL A 69 -9.10 2.27 -1.56
N ALA A 70 -9.70 3.04 -2.48
CA ALA A 70 -9.18 4.36 -2.85
C ALA A 70 -9.08 5.30 -1.64
N ALA A 71 -10.05 5.31 -0.74
CA ALA A 71 -10.03 6.13 0.47
C ALA A 71 -8.84 5.79 1.37
N TRP A 72 -8.50 4.51 1.54
CA TRP A 72 -7.30 4.10 2.27
C TRP A 72 -6.02 4.65 1.63
N PHE A 73 -5.87 4.49 0.32
CA PHE A 73 -4.70 5.02 -0.38
C PHE A 73 -4.65 6.55 -0.42
N ALA A 74 -5.80 7.23 -0.38
CA ALA A 74 -5.88 8.67 -0.19
C ALA A 74 -5.35 9.08 1.19
N ILE A 75 -5.79 8.39 2.26
CA ILE A 75 -5.29 8.60 3.63
C ILE A 75 -3.77 8.39 3.67
N PHE A 76 -3.26 7.29 3.10
CA PHE A 76 -1.82 7.03 3.05
C PHE A 76 -1.06 8.08 2.24
N SER A 77 -1.65 8.60 1.16
CA SER A 77 -1.07 9.70 0.38
C SER A 77 -0.96 10.98 1.21
N VAL A 78 -2.01 11.35 1.94
CA VAL A 78 -1.99 12.53 2.81
C VAL A 78 -0.96 12.37 3.93
N LEU A 79 -0.90 11.20 4.57
CA LEU A 79 0.07 10.90 5.63
C LEU A 79 1.51 10.97 5.11
N THR A 80 1.80 10.31 3.99
CA THR A 80 3.15 10.33 3.38
C THR A 80 3.55 11.74 2.95
N TRP A 81 2.63 12.53 2.40
CA TRP A 81 2.87 13.93 2.07
C TRP A 81 3.20 14.80 3.30
N HIS A 82 2.50 14.60 4.43
CA HIS A 82 2.81 15.29 5.68
C HIS A 82 4.20 14.92 6.19
N ILE A 83 4.54 13.62 6.19
CA ILE A 83 5.85 13.15 6.67
C ILE A 83 6.98 13.71 5.82
N LEU A 84 6.81 13.78 4.50
CA LEU A 84 7.82 14.35 3.58
C LEU A 84 8.09 15.85 3.81
N ARG A 85 7.21 16.55 4.54
CA ARG A 85 7.39 17.96 4.89
C ARG A 85 8.03 18.17 6.26
N LEU A 86 8.23 17.09 7.04
CA LEU A 86 8.90 17.20 8.32
C LEU A 86 10.41 17.42 8.12
N PRO A 87 11.06 18.17 9.04
CA PRO A 87 12.50 18.38 8.98
C PRO A 87 13.31 17.11 9.24
N VAL A 88 12.68 16.07 9.79
CA VAL A 88 13.31 14.79 10.12
C VAL A 88 12.70 13.68 9.27
N ALA A 89 13.57 12.88 8.66
CA ALA A 89 13.18 11.69 7.92
C ALA A 89 12.56 10.66 8.86
N LEU A 90 11.30 10.29 8.62
CA LEU A 90 10.56 9.30 9.41
C LEU A 90 10.00 8.18 8.55
N PRO A 91 9.94 6.94 9.07
CA PRO A 91 9.20 5.87 8.44
C PRO A 91 7.70 6.18 8.49
N CYS A 92 6.97 5.84 7.43
CA CYS A 92 5.53 6.10 7.34
C CYS A 92 4.68 5.25 8.29
N GLY A 93 5.23 4.15 8.81
CA GLY A 93 4.50 3.15 9.60
C GLY A 93 3.39 2.41 8.84
N CYS A 94 3.12 2.72 7.55
CA CYS A 94 1.98 2.17 6.81
C CYS A 94 2.11 0.67 6.54
N PHE A 95 3.33 0.15 6.39
CA PHE A 95 3.60 -1.28 6.22
C PHE A 95 4.09 -1.98 7.50
N GLY A 96 4.05 -1.34 8.67
CA GLY A 96 4.30 -1.99 9.98
C GLY A 96 5.68 -2.63 10.24
N LYS A 97 6.58 -2.74 9.25
CA LYS A 97 7.90 -3.40 9.38
C LYS A 97 9.09 -2.65 8.77
N SER A 98 8.84 -1.68 7.89
CA SER A 98 9.92 -0.95 7.23
C SER A 98 10.37 0.25 8.06
N GLU A 99 11.62 0.24 8.51
CA GLU A 99 12.31 1.41 9.08
C GLU A 99 12.80 2.39 8.00
N VAL A 100 12.57 2.07 6.72
CA VAL A 100 13.02 2.89 5.60
C VAL A 100 12.30 4.24 5.64
N PRO A 101 13.04 5.36 5.52
CA PRO A 101 12.45 6.69 5.46
C PRO A 101 11.39 6.82 4.37
N THR A 102 10.34 7.58 4.66
CA THR A 102 9.31 7.89 3.66
C THR A 102 9.93 8.69 2.52
N SER A 103 9.66 8.27 1.28
CA SER A 103 10.22 8.87 0.06
C SER A 103 9.12 9.40 -0.87
N ARG A 104 9.52 10.17 -1.90
CA ARG A 104 8.59 10.66 -2.93
C ARG A 104 7.99 9.54 -3.78
N SER A 105 8.73 8.45 -4.01
CA SER A 105 8.20 7.29 -4.75
C SER A 105 7.06 6.62 -3.97
N HIS A 106 7.12 6.60 -2.65
CA HIS A 106 6.02 6.12 -1.81
C HIS A 106 4.75 6.96 -2.00
N LEU A 107 4.87 8.30 -1.91
CA LEU A 107 3.74 9.20 -2.14
C LEU A 107 3.13 9.00 -3.54
N LEU A 108 3.96 8.93 -4.59
CA LEU A 108 3.50 8.70 -5.96
C LEU A 108 2.81 7.35 -6.11
N MET A 109 3.32 6.30 -5.48
CA MET A 109 2.71 4.97 -5.50
C MET A 109 1.33 4.98 -4.83
N ASN A 110 1.20 5.55 -3.63
CA ASN A 110 -0.09 5.63 -2.93
C ASN A 110 -1.11 6.42 -3.77
N PHE A 111 -0.69 7.53 -4.36
CA PHE A 111 -1.55 8.35 -5.20
C PHE A 111 -1.97 7.62 -6.49
N ALA A 112 -1.05 6.89 -7.13
CA ALA A 112 -1.37 6.08 -8.30
C ALA A 112 -2.35 4.94 -7.95
N LEU A 113 -2.15 4.25 -6.83
CA LEU A 113 -3.04 3.19 -6.36
C LEU A 113 -4.43 3.72 -5.98
N MET A 114 -4.52 4.93 -5.44
CA MET A 114 -5.78 5.64 -5.22
C MET A 114 -6.52 5.86 -6.56
N ILE A 115 -5.86 6.43 -7.57
CA ILE A 115 -6.46 6.69 -8.89
C ILE A 115 -6.90 5.38 -9.56
N VAL A 116 -6.05 4.37 -9.55
CA VAL A 116 -6.36 3.05 -10.12
C VAL A 116 -7.56 2.43 -9.43
N SER A 117 -7.65 2.53 -8.10
CA SER A 117 -8.78 2.01 -7.34
C SER A 117 -10.07 2.73 -7.73
N LEU A 118 -10.06 4.06 -7.86
CA LEU A 118 -11.21 4.80 -8.40
C LEU A 118 -11.58 4.40 -9.84
N GLY A 119 -10.57 4.17 -10.69
CA GLY A 119 -10.79 3.69 -12.06
C GLY A 119 -11.34 2.27 -12.15
N SER A 120 -11.30 1.50 -11.06
CA SER A 120 -11.73 0.09 -11.00
C SER A 120 -13.18 -0.10 -10.59
N VAL A 121 -13.95 0.99 -10.49
CA VAL A 121 -15.39 0.92 -10.20
C VAL A 121 -16.09 0.10 -11.26
N GLY A 122 -16.80 -0.95 -10.83
CA GLY A 122 -17.48 -1.89 -11.72
C GLY A 122 -16.65 -3.09 -12.16
N VAL A 123 -15.41 -3.24 -11.66
CA VAL A 123 -14.62 -4.47 -11.83
C VAL A 123 -15.23 -5.60 -11.00
N ASP A 124 -15.35 -6.79 -11.58
CA ASP A 124 -15.82 -7.98 -10.88
C ASP A 124 -14.81 -8.49 -9.85
N GLY A 125 -15.29 -9.32 -8.92
CA GLY A 125 -14.46 -9.96 -7.91
C GLY A 125 -13.32 -10.81 -8.48
N LEU A 126 -12.33 -11.08 -7.64
CA LEU A 126 -11.14 -11.84 -8.03
C LEU A 126 -11.51 -13.26 -8.51
N GLY A 127 -12.53 -13.87 -7.90
CA GLY A 127 -13.02 -15.20 -8.28
C GLY A 127 -13.52 -15.23 -9.71
N GLU A 128 -14.38 -14.29 -10.08
CA GLU A 128 -14.92 -14.12 -11.44
C GLU A 128 -13.81 -13.80 -12.45
N GLN A 129 -12.86 -12.95 -12.05
CA GLN A 129 -11.71 -12.59 -12.86
C GLN A 129 -10.77 -13.77 -13.15
N VAL A 130 -10.65 -14.72 -12.23
CA VAL A 130 -9.84 -15.93 -12.42
C VAL A 130 -10.62 -16.98 -13.20
N SER A 131 -11.88 -17.25 -12.85
CA SER A 131 -12.70 -18.29 -13.48
C SER A 131 -13.01 -18.01 -14.95
N SER A 132 -13.17 -16.74 -15.32
CA SER A 132 -13.39 -16.31 -16.71
C SER A 132 -12.19 -16.53 -17.63
N ARG A 133 -10.99 -16.80 -17.09
CA ARG A 133 -9.73 -16.84 -17.86
C ARG A 133 -9.23 -18.24 -18.21
N ASN A 134 -10.02 -19.29 -17.98
CA ASN A 134 -9.63 -20.68 -18.27
C ASN A 134 -8.20 -20.98 -17.71
N TRP A 135 -7.34 -21.69 -18.44
CA TRP A 135 -5.95 -21.99 -18.02
C TRP A 135 -5.07 -20.75 -17.72
N TRP A 136 -5.39 -19.57 -18.27
CA TRP A 136 -4.68 -18.32 -17.98
C TRP A 136 -5.00 -17.73 -16.60
N GLY A 137 -5.98 -18.27 -15.87
CA GLY A 137 -6.27 -17.85 -14.50
C GLY A 137 -5.06 -17.97 -13.57
N LEU A 138 -4.23 -19.01 -13.73
CA LEU A 138 -2.99 -19.17 -12.98
C LEU A 138 -1.95 -18.09 -13.32
N GLY A 139 -1.79 -17.78 -14.61
CA GLY A 139 -0.91 -16.70 -15.05
C GLY A 139 -1.37 -15.34 -14.51
N TYR A 140 -2.67 -15.11 -14.45
CA TYR A 140 -3.24 -13.91 -13.85
C TYR A 140 -2.88 -13.80 -12.37
N ILE A 141 -3.08 -14.86 -11.57
CA ILE A 141 -2.69 -14.89 -10.15
C ILE A 141 -1.19 -14.63 -9.98
N ALA A 142 -0.35 -15.27 -10.79
CA ALA A 142 1.09 -15.07 -10.76
C ALA A 142 1.47 -13.60 -11.01
N ILE A 143 0.85 -12.94 -11.98
CA ILE A 143 1.05 -11.50 -12.24
C ILE A 143 0.64 -10.66 -11.02
N LEU A 144 -0.47 -10.99 -10.37
CA LEU A 144 -0.92 -10.23 -9.19
C LEU A 144 0.08 -10.35 -8.03
N ILE A 145 0.55 -11.57 -7.75
CA ILE A 145 1.52 -11.85 -6.68
C ILE A 145 2.87 -11.19 -7.00
N LEU A 146 3.39 -11.36 -8.21
CA LEU A 146 4.65 -10.76 -8.61
C LEU A 146 4.56 -9.23 -8.62
N GLY A 147 3.44 -8.68 -9.07
CA GLY A 147 3.17 -7.25 -9.06
C GLY A 147 3.12 -6.67 -7.64
N SER A 148 2.50 -7.37 -6.69
CA SER A 148 2.47 -6.92 -5.29
C SER A 148 3.82 -7.04 -4.61
N ILE A 149 4.58 -8.12 -4.86
CA ILE A 149 5.96 -8.26 -4.38
C ILE A 149 6.83 -7.13 -4.92
N LEU A 150 6.75 -6.84 -6.22
CA LEU A 150 7.52 -5.77 -6.85
C LEU A 150 7.13 -4.40 -6.29
N ALA A 151 5.84 -4.11 -6.16
CA ALA A 151 5.38 -2.84 -5.60
C ALA A 151 5.77 -2.69 -4.12
N TYR A 152 5.64 -3.75 -3.33
CA TYR A 152 6.12 -3.79 -1.95
C TYR A 152 7.63 -3.53 -1.89
N ALA A 153 8.41 -4.16 -2.76
CA ALA A 153 9.84 -3.95 -2.85
C ALA A 153 10.18 -2.50 -3.22
N VAL A 154 9.52 -1.90 -4.22
CA VAL A 154 9.74 -0.50 -4.59
C VAL A 154 9.48 0.47 -3.44
N VAL A 155 8.49 0.17 -2.59
CA VAL A 155 8.13 1.02 -1.45
C VAL A 155 9.01 0.76 -0.23
N THR A 156 9.54 -0.45 -0.07
CA THR A 156 10.37 -0.84 1.09
C THR A 156 11.86 -0.80 0.83
N TYR A 157 12.31 -0.73 -0.42
CA TYR A 157 13.70 -0.52 -0.80
C TYR A 157 13.86 0.87 -1.40
N ASP A 158 14.71 1.69 -0.78
CA ASP A 158 14.96 3.06 -1.23
C ASP A 158 15.80 3.09 -2.52
N PHE A 159 15.16 2.85 -3.66
CA PHE A 159 15.80 2.87 -4.97
C PHE A 159 16.27 4.29 -5.33
N ALA A 160 15.56 5.31 -4.83
CA ALA A 160 15.86 6.72 -5.11
C ALA A 160 17.10 7.23 -4.36
N PHE A 161 17.31 6.82 -3.11
CA PHE A 161 18.51 7.20 -2.35
C PHE A 161 19.78 6.59 -2.93
N ARG A 162 19.73 5.36 -3.46
CA ARG A 162 20.88 4.77 -4.17
C ARG A 162 21.24 5.52 -5.45
N ILE A 163 20.26 5.97 -6.24
CA ILE A 163 20.55 6.73 -7.46
C ILE A 163 21.19 8.08 -7.11
N ARG A 164 20.69 8.76 -6.07
CA ARG A 164 21.24 10.05 -5.64
C ARG A 164 22.62 9.93 -5.00
N SER A 165 22.86 8.90 -4.17
CA SER A 165 24.19 8.68 -3.58
C SER A 165 25.22 8.29 -4.65
N ARG A 166 24.81 7.49 -5.65
CA ARG A 166 25.68 7.11 -6.78
C ARG A 166 26.11 8.32 -7.61
N ASN A 167 25.20 9.26 -7.87
CA ASN A 167 25.57 10.50 -8.59
C ASN A 167 26.50 11.40 -7.74
N SER A 168 26.26 11.54 -6.43
CA SER A 168 27.14 12.33 -5.56
C SER A 168 28.55 11.74 -5.33
N GLN A 169 28.74 10.46 -5.68
CA GLN A 169 30.05 9.78 -5.64
C GLN A 169 30.80 9.87 -6.97
N LEU A 170 30.12 10.18 -8.08
CA LEU A 170 30.72 10.42 -9.39
C LEU A 170 31.18 11.88 -9.57
N ASP A 171 30.68 12.78 -8.72
CA ASP A 171 31.06 14.20 -8.67
C ASP A 171 32.21 14.49 -7.67
N ARG A 172 32.90 13.46 -7.16
CA ARG A 172 34.14 13.57 -6.36
C ARG A 172 35.29 12.86 -7.06
#